data_AF-A0A938EJM1-F1
#
_entry.id   AF-A0A938EJM1-F1
#
_cell.length_a   1.000
_cell.length_b   1.000
_cell.length_c   1.000
_cell.angle_alpha   90.00
_cell.angle_beta   90.00
_cell.angle_gamma   90.00
#
_symmetry.space_group_name_H-M   'P 1'
#
loop_
_entity.id
_entity.type
_entity.pdbx_description
1 polymer ?
#
loop_
_entity_poly.entity_id
_entity_poly.type
_entity_poly.pdbx_seq_one_letter_code
_entity_poly.pdbx_strand_id
1 'polypeptide(L)'
;MSRQKITRALVSVSNKQGLQELAVALHNAGVEIISTGSTAEEIIKFKIPVTLVSNVTNFAEILDGRVKTLHPAIHAGILADLRKDNHKNSLKDLNIKPFDLVVVNLYPFNETVSSGANFEDCIEQIDIGGPTLVRAAAKNFENVSIIVSPENYPDLISSLTEGITRDQKLKWAAQAFSHTATYENLIARWFSKKTTPEQDSPDWVGASFTRSQVLRYGENPHQSAALYKGISSEKGIAQAKQLSGKEMSYN
;
A
#
# COMPACT_ATOMS: atom_id res chain seq x y z
N MET A 1 -20.34 16.76 -2.58
CA MET A 1 -19.35 15.78 -3.10
C MET A 1 -19.90 14.39 -2.85
N SER A 2 -19.87 13.48 -3.83
CA SER A 2 -20.36 12.10 -3.66
C SER A 2 -19.48 11.34 -2.66
N ARG A 3 -20.10 10.67 -1.70
CA ARG A 3 -19.44 9.79 -0.73
C ARG A 3 -19.78 8.34 -1.02
N GLN A 4 -18.80 7.44 -0.92
CA GLN A 4 -18.98 6.01 -1.11
C GLN A 4 -18.94 5.30 0.24
N LYS A 5 -19.98 4.53 0.55
CA LYS A 5 -19.98 3.62 1.69
C LYS A 5 -19.18 2.36 1.34
N ILE A 6 -18.45 1.84 2.32
CA ILE A 6 -17.69 0.61 2.16
C ILE A 6 -18.59 -0.55 2.58
N THR A 7 -18.69 -1.56 1.72
CA THR A 7 -19.48 -2.78 1.96
C THR A 7 -18.62 -4.03 1.88
N ARG A 8 -17.56 -4.00 1.06
CA ARG A 8 -16.64 -5.14 0.89
C ARG A 8 -15.19 -4.67 0.85
N ALA A 9 -14.34 -5.26 1.69
CA ALA A 9 -12.93 -4.91 1.83
C ALA A 9 -12.02 -6.11 1.59
N LEU A 10 -10.97 -5.94 0.78
CA LEU A 10 -9.86 -6.89 0.69
C LEU A 10 -8.72 -6.43 1.58
N VAL A 11 -8.33 -7.23 2.57
CA VAL A 11 -7.26 -6.90 3.53
C VAL A 11 -6.15 -7.94 3.42
N SER A 12 -4.96 -7.53 2.99
CA SER A 12 -3.78 -8.39 2.86
C SER A 12 -2.55 -7.62 3.26
N VAL A 13 -2.15 -7.74 4.53
CA VAL A 13 -1.10 -6.91 5.13
C VAL A 13 0.01 -7.77 5.70
N SER A 14 1.26 -7.41 5.42
CA SER A 14 2.45 -8.00 6.03
C SER A 14 2.68 -7.42 7.43
N ASN A 15 2.72 -6.08 7.57
CA ASN A 15 2.73 -5.39 8.85
C ASN A 15 1.31 -5.37 9.46
N LYS A 16 1.16 -5.96 10.65
CA LYS A 16 -0.11 -6.12 11.38
C LYS A 16 -0.42 -4.98 12.36
N GLN A 17 0.41 -3.94 12.43
CA GLN A 17 0.17 -2.78 13.28
C GLN A 17 -1.20 -2.17 12.98
N GLY A 18 -2.01 -1.96 14.02
CA GLY A 18 -3.35 -1.36 13.91
C GLY A 18 -4.40 -2.25 13.26
N LEU A 19 -4.08 -3.52 12.95
CA LEU A 19 -5.00 -4.41 12.22
C LEU A 19 -6.24 -4.76 13.06
N GLN A 20 -6.09 -4.91 14.37
CA GLN A 20 -7.22 -5.21 15.25
C GLN A 20 -8.25 -4.08 15.25
N GLU A 21 -7.78 -2.85 15.46
CA GLU A 21 -8.62 -1.64 15.47
C GLU A 21 -9.31 -1.45 14.13
N LEU A 22 -8.58 -1.63 13.03
CA LEU A 22 -9.14 -1.58 11.68
C LEU A 22 -10.21 -2.65 11.46
N ALA A 23 -9.92 -3.91 11.79
CA ALA A 23 -10.84 -5.02 11.56
C ALA A 23 -12.13 -4.84 12.38
N VAL A 24 -12.02 -4.44 13.65
CA VAL A 24 -13.18 -4.16 14.52
C VAL A 24 -14.02 -3.03 13.92
N ALA A 25 -13.39 -1.95 13.47
CA ALA A 25 -14.11 -0.82 12.87
C ALA A 25 -14.85 -1.22 11.57
N LEU A 26 -14.20 -1.98 10.70
CA LEU A 26 -14.81 -2.51 9.48
C LEU A 26 -16.00 -3.44 9.81
N HIS A 27 -15.82 -4.34 10.77
CA HIS A 27 -16.88 -5.27 11.19
C HIS A 27 -18.09 -4.52 11.78
N ASN A 28 -17.86 -3.56 12.66
CA ASN A 28 -18.92 -2.74 13.27
C ASN A 28 -19.66 -1.89 12.22
N ALA A 29 -18.99 -1.51 11.13
CA ALA A 29 -19.60 -0.83 9.99
C ALA A 29 -20.36 -1.79 9.03
N GLY A 30 -20.39 -3.09 9.33
CA GLY A 30 -21.06 -4.11 8.51
C GLY A 30 -20.30 -4.47 7.22
N VAL A 31 -18.99 -4.19 7.16
CA VAL A 31 -18.15 -4.47 5.99
C VAL A 31 -17.78 -5.95 5.96
N GLU A 32 -17.99 -6.60 4.81
CA GLU A 32 -17.49 -7.94 4.56
C GLU A 32 -15.97 -7.91 4.34
N ILE A 33 -15.21 -8.59 5.21
CA ILE A 33 -13.74 -8.66 5.13
C ILE A 33 -13.32 -9.91 4.37
N ILE A 34 -12.55 -9.72 3.29
CA ILE A 34 -11.91 -10.76 2.50
C ILE A 34 -10.42 -10.69 2.79
N SER A 35 -9.78 -11.81 3.09
CA SER A 35 -8.36 -11.81 3.45
C SER A 35 -7.62 -13.09 3.03
N THR A 36 -6.29 -13.11 3.18
CA THR A 36 -5.42 -14.23 2.80
C THR A 36 -4.55 -14.68 3.97
N GLY A 37 -4.19 -15.97 4.00
CA GLY A 37 -3.17 -16.56 4.86
C GLY A 37 -3.13 -16.00 6.29
N SER A 38 -1.93 -15.56 6.70
CA SER A 38 -1.68 -15.04 8.04
C SER A 38 -2.47 -13.78 8.42
N THR A 39 -2.89 -12.96 7.44
CA THR A 39 -3.78 -11.81 7.73
C THR A 39 -5.16 -12.29 8.16
N ALA A 40 -5.72 -13.29 7.46
CA ALA A 40 -7.02 -13.86 7.80
C ALA A 40 -6.98 -14.54 9.18
N GLU A 41 -5.96 -15.35 9.44
CA GLU A 41 -5.75 -16.02 10.74
C GLU A 41 -5.70 -15.01 11.90
N GLU A 42 -5.00 -13.89 11.71
CA GLU A 42 -4.89 -12.86 12.74
C GLU A 42 -6.24 -12.17 13.02
N ILE A 43 -7.00 -11.83 11.96
CA ILE A 43 -8.33 -11.22 12.13
C ILE A 43 -9.30 -12.19 12.82
N ILE A 44 -9.22 -13.50 12.53
CA ILE A 44 -10.06 -14.52 13.18
C ILE A 44 -9.79 -14.59 14.69
N LYS A 45 -8.54 -14.38 15.14
CA LYS A 45 -8.21 -14.33 16.58
C LYS A 45 -8.94 -13.19 17.31
N PHE A 46 -9.28 -12.10 16.61
CA PHE A 46 -10.10 -11.01 17.12
C PHE A 46 -11.60 -11.34 17.15
N LYS A 47 -11.98 -12.58 16.81
CA LYS A 47 -13.37 -13.08 16.71
C LYS A 47 -14.19 -12.35 15.65
N ILE A 48 -13.53 -11.88 14.61
CA ILE A 48 -14.17 -11.19 13.48
C ILE A 48 -14.31 -12.19 12.32
N PRO A 49 -15.50 -12.30 11.70
CA PRO A 49 -15.69 -13.18 10.55
C PRO A 49 -14.88 -12.68 9.34
N VAL A 50 -14.23 -13.61 8.66
CA VAL A 50 -13.43 -13.35 7.46
C VAL A 50 -13.75 -14.37 6.39
N THR A 51 -13.96 -13.88 5.17
CA THR A 51 -14.03 -14.73 3.98
C THR A 51 -12.61 -14.92 3.42
N LEU A 52 -12.16 -16.16 3.28
CA LEU A 52 -10.86 -16.43 2.67
C LEU A 52 -10.91 -16.13 1.16
N VAL A 53 -9.82 -15.59 0.61
CA VAL A 53 -9.67 -15.38 -0.85
C VAL A 53 -9.88 -16.67 -1.63
N SER A 54 -9.38 -17.81 -1.13
CA SER A 54 -9.58 -19.13 -1.76
C SER A 54 -11.06 -19.49 -1.92
N ASN A 55 -11.93 -19.07 -0.99
CA ASN A 55 -13.37 -19.28 -1.10
C ASN A 55 -14.00 -18.37 -2.17
N VAL A 56 -13.42 -17.18 -2.39
CA VAL A 56 -13.88 -16.25 -3.45
C VAL A 56 -13.42 -16.71 -4.83
N THR A 57 -12.21 -17.25 -4.94
CA THR A 57 -11.61 -17.67 -6.21
C THR A 57 -11.95 -19.11 -6.58
N ASN A 58 -12.38 -19.92 -5.61
CA ASN A 58 -12.46 -21.38 -5.72
C ASN A 58 -11.12 -22.00 -6.20
N PHE A 59 -10.01 -21.41 -5.76
CA PHE A 59 -8.66 -21.82 -6.12
C PHE A 59 -7.82 -21.96 -4.86
N ALA A 60 -7.19 -23.12 -4.70
CA ALA A 60 -6.34 -23.40 -3.55
C ALA A 60 -5.05 -22.57 -3.60
N GLU A 61 -4.50 -22.27 -2.43
CA GLU A 61 -3.19 -21.65 -2.34
C GLU A 61 -2.12 -22.66 -2.79
N ILE A 62 -1.30 -22.27 -3.76
CA ILE A 62 -0.20 -23.08 -4.32
C ILE A 62 1.08 -22.25 -4.39
N LEU A 63 2.22 -22.91 -4.63
CA LEU A 63 3.53 -22.27 -4.78
C LEU A 63 3.85 -21.36 -3.58
N ASP A 64 3.61 -21.87 -2.37
CA ASP A 64 3.86 -21.17 -1.11
C ASP A 64 3.23 -19.76 -1.04
N GLY A 65 2.06 -19.60 -1.67
CA GLY A 65 1.28 -18.36 -1.63
C GLY A 65 1.67 -17.32 -2.67
N ARG A 66 2.62 -17.61 -3.56
CA ARG A 66 3.11 -16.66 -4.60
C ARG A 66 2.02 -16.14 -5.54
N VAL A 67 0.96 -16.93 -5.77
CA VAL A 67 -0.10 -16.62 -6.75
C VAL A 67 -1.49 -16.48 -6.13
N LYS A 68 -1.59 -16.41 -4.80
CA LYS A 68 -2.87 -16.52 -4.07
C LYS A 68 -3.91 -15.45 -4.42
N THR A 69 -3.49 -14.25 -4.83
CA THR A 69 -4.39 -13.15 -5.20
C THR A 69 -4.38 -12.81 -6.70
N LEU A 70 -3.52 -13.46 -7.49
CA LEU A 70 -3.37 -13.24 -8.93
C LEU A 70 -4.47 -13.95 -9.71
N HIS A 71 -5.72 -13.62 -9.40
CA HIS A 71 -6.90 -14.28 -9.94
C HIS A 71 -7.90 -13.27 -10.54
N PRO A 72 -8.54 -13.56 -11.69
CA PRO A 72 -9.52 -12.66 -12.30
C PRO A 72 -10.68 -12.31 -11.38
N ALA A 73 -11.16 -13.23 -10.54
CA ALA A 73 -12.24 -12.93 -9.58
C ALA A 73 -11.87 -11.82 -8.57
N ILE A 74 -10.59 -11.70 -8.21
CA ILE A 74 -10.10 -10.62 -7.34
C ILE A 74 -9.91 -9.34 -8.15
N HIS A 75 -9.16 -9.41 -9.24
CA HIS A 75 -8.82 -8.24 -10.02
C HIS A 75 -10.00 -7.62 -10.78
N ALA A 76 -10.96 -8.41 -11.25
CA ALA A 76 -12.20 -7.90 -11.84
C ALA A 76 -13.04 -7.16 -10.79
N GLY A 77 -13.15 -7.70 -9.57
CA GLY A 77 -13.82 -7.02 -8.46
C GLY A 77 -13.17 -5.68 -8.08
N ILE A 78 -11.85 -5.54 -8.31
CA ILE A 78 -11.12 -4.28 -8.07
C ILE A 78 -11.15 -3.34 -9.27
N LEU A 79 -11.01 -3.83 -10.50
CA LEU A 79 -10.78 -3.03 -11.71
C LEU A 79 -12.05 -2.68 -12.49
N ALA A 80 -13.18 -3.31 -12.18
CA ALA A 80 -14.43 -2.97 -12.81
C ALA A 80 -14.79 -1.49 -12.54
N ASP A 81 -14.74 -0.68 -13.59
CA ASP A 81 -15.29 0.67 -13.56
C ASP A 81 -16.82 0.66 -13.42
N LEU A 82 -17.32 0.84 -12.19
CA LEU A 82 -18.76 0.82 -11.88
C LEU A 82 -19.52 2.04 -12.39
N ARG A 83 -18.86 2.97 -13.08
CA ARG A 83 -19.53 4.04 -13.85
C ARG A 83 -20.01 3.54 -15.21
N LYS A 84 -19.58 2.34 -15.64
CA LYS A 84 -19.93 1.74 -16.95
C LYS A 84 -20.81 0.52 -16.78
N ASP A 85 -21.95 0.49 -17.48
CA ASP A 85 -22.93 -0.60 -17.32
C ASP A 85 -22.44 -1.94 -17.89
N ASN A 86 -21.61 -1.93 -18.94
CA ASN A 86 -21.01 -3.15 -19.47
C ASN A 86 -20.12 -3.85 -18.43
N HIS A 87 -19.34 -3.12 -17.63
CA HIS A 87 -18.52 -3.67 -16.56
C HIS A 87 -19.38 -4.25 -15.44
N LYS A 88 -20.47 -3.57 -15.04
CA LYS A 88 -21.42 -4.10 -14.05
C LYS A 88 -22.06 -5.41 -14.52
N ASN A 89 -22.47 -5.47 -15.79
CA ASN A 89 -23.06 -6.67 -16.39
C ASN A 89 -22.05 -7.82 -16.38
N SER A 90 -20.80 -7.58 -16.81
CA SER A 90 -19.76 -8.63 -16.74
C SER A 90 -19.51 -9.15 -15.32
N LEU A 91 -19.50 -8.27 -14.31
CA LEU A 91 -19.40 -8.71 -12.91
C LEU A 91 -20.59 -9.59 -12.51
N LYS A 92 -21.81 -9.21 -12.89
CA LYS A 92 -23.03 -9.96 -12.60
C LYS A 92 -23.02 -11.33 -13.27
N ASP A 93 -22.67 -11.39 -14.56
CA ASP A 93 -22.64 -12.63 -15.34
C ASP A 93 -21.61 -13.63 -14.80
N LEU A 94 -20.48 -13.12 -14.30
CA LEU A 94 -19.43 -13.93 -13.68
C LEU A 94 -19.64 -14.16 -12.18
N ASN A 95 -20.72 -13.63 -11.60
CA ASN A 95 -21.01 -13.67 -10.16
C ASN A 95 -19.86 -13.14 -9.28
N ILE A 96 -19.18 -12.09 -9.76
CA ILE A 96 -18.07 -11.43 -9.06
C ILE A 96 -18.59 -10.18 -8.35
N LYS A 97 -18.39 -10.10 -7.03
CA LYS A 97 -18.72 -8.91 -6.25
C LYS A 97 -17.57 -7.89 -6.30
N PRO A 98 -17.86 -6.59 -6.51
CA PRO A 98 -16.84 -5.56 -6.50
C PRO A 98 -16.29 -5.31 -5.08
N PHE A 99 -15.09 -4.75 -5.00
CA PHE A 99 -14.49 -4.28 -3.75
C PHE A 99 -14.59 -2.76 -3.65
N ASP A 100 -14.94 -2.24 -2.48
CA ASP A 100 -14.95 -0.80 -2.20
C ASP A 100 -13.64 -0.33 -1.58
N LEU A 101 -12.96 -1.23 -0.88
CA LEU A 101 -11.74 -0.97 -0.13
C LEU A 101 -10.71 -2.09 -0.36
N VAL A 102 -9.46 -1.69 -0.56
CA VAL A 102 -8.30 -2.58 -0.55
C VAL A 102 -7.30 -2.04 0.47
N VAL A 103 -6.87 -2.88 1.40
CA VAL A 103 -5.86 -2.56 2.42
C VAL A 103 -4.70 -3.52 2.25
N VAL A 104 -3.57 -3.00 1.76
CA VAL A 104 -2.40 -3.81 1.43
C VAL A 104 -1.13 -3.06 1.79
N ASN A 105 -0.28 -3.63 2.63
CA ASN A 105 1.09 -3.17 2.81
C ASN A 105 2.04 -4.29 2.39
N LEU A 106 3.16 -3.89 1.78
CA LEU A 106 4.11 -4.81 1.13
C LEU A 106 5.08 -5.42 2.14
N TYR A 107 5.73 -6.51 1.77
CA TYR A 107 6.84 -7.06 2.56
C TYR A 107 7.97 -6.02 2.73
N PRO A 108 8.63 -6.00 3.89
CA PRO A 108 9.65 -5.01 4.20
C PRO A 108 10.99 -5.37 3.51
N PHE A 109 11.00 -5.42 2.18
CA PHE A 109 12.16 -5.84 1.37
C PHE A 109 13.45 -5.14 1.77
N ASN A 110 13.40 -3.82 1.99
CA ASN A 110 14.57 -3.05 2.42
C ASN A 110 15.07 -3.45 3.81
N GLU A 111 14.19 -3.83 4.74
CA GLU A 111 14.59 -4.31 6.06
C GLU A 111 15.26 -5.68 5.96
N THR A 112 14.73 -6.59 5.11
CA THR A 112 15.36 -7.90 4.86
C THR A 112 16.74 -7.75 4.22
N VAL A 113 16.89 -6.87 3.24
CA VAL A 113 18.21 -6.58 2.66
C VAL A 113 19.16 -6.01 3.71
N SER A 114 18.67 -5.10 4.57
CA SER A 114 19.47 -4.46 5.62
C SER A 114 19.82 -5.38 6.78
N SER A 115 19.08 -6.48 6.99
CA SER A 115 19.40 -7.48 8.01
C SER A 115 20.55 -8.42 7.61
N GLY A 116 21.03 -8.34 6.36
CA GLY A 116 22.08 -9.20 5.84
C GLY A 116 21.59 -10.58 5.40
N ALA A 117 20.29 -10.71 5.08
CA ALA A 117 19.73 -11.94 4.52
C ALA A 117 20.48 -12.37 3.24
N ASN A 118 20.52 -13.67 2.98
CA ASN A 118 21.15 -14.19 1.77
C ASN A 118 20.36 -13.80 0.50
N PHE A 119 20.91 -14.11 -0.67
CA PHE A 119 20.32 -13.69 -1.94
C PHE A 119 18.94 -14.31 -2.15
N GLU A 120 18.81 -15.60 -1.89
CA GLU A 120 17.58 -16.39 -2.05
C GLU A 120 16.47 -15.86 -1.14
N ASP A 121 16.77 -15.58 0.13
CA ASP A 121 15.84 -15.01 1.10
C ASP A 121 15.35 -13.62 0.65
N CYS A 122 16.22 -12.80 0.07
CA CYS A 122 15.82 -11.50 -0.49
C CYS A 122 14.88 -11.68 -1.69
N ILE A 123 15.12 -12.68 -2.55
CA ILE A 123 14.24 -13.00 -3.68
C ILE A 123 12.85 -13.42 -3.20
N GLU A 124 12.76 -14.23 -2.15
CA GLU A 124 11.46 -14.63 -1.56
C GLU A 124 10.66 -13.45 -0.99
N GLN A 125 11.32 -12.35 -0.62
CA GLN A 125 10.66 -11.12 -0.14
C GLN A 125 10.16 -10.19 -1.26
N ILE A 126 10.38 -10.54 -2.53
CA ILE A 126 9.83 -9.79 -3.66
C ILE A 126 8.35 -10.16 -3.84
N ASP A 127 7.48 -9.25 -3.42
CA ASP A 127 6.04 -9.41 -3.51
C ASP A 127 5.54 -9.11 -4.93
N ILE A 128 4.79 -10.05 -5.51
CA ILE A 128 4.13 -9.88 -6.81
C ILE A 128 2.66 -9.51 -6.63
N GLY A 129 1.98 -10.19 -5.71
CA GLY A 129 0.55 -10.01 -5.48
C GLY A 129 0.22 -8.65 -4.88
N GLY A 130 0.99 -8.22 -3.87
CA GLY A 130 0.81 -6.94 -3.19
C GLY A 130 0.85 -5.75 -4.14
N PRO A 131 1.94 -5.51 -4.90
CA PRO A 131 2.01 -4.39 -5.84
C PRO A 131 0.93 -4.45 -6.92
N THR A 132 0.55 -5.65 -7.37
CA THR A 132 -0.53 -5.83 -8.36
C THR A 132 -1.87 -5.38 -7.80
N LEU A 133 -2.22 -5.76 -6.56
CA LEU A 133 -3.43 -5.31 -5.87
C LEU A 133 -3.45 -3.80 -5.65
N VAL A 134 -2.33 -3.25 -5.15
CA VAL A 134 -2.17 -1.83 -4.88
C VAL A 134 -2.39 -1.00 -6.15
N ARG A 135 -1.71 -1.36 -7.24
CA ARG A 135 -1.83 -0.66 -8.53
C ARG A 135 -3.23 -0.80 -9.13
N ALA A 136 -3.85 -1.97 -9.01
CA ALA A 136 -5.21 -2.20 -9.51
C ALA A 136 -6.24 -1.30 -8.80
N ALA A 137 -6.19 -1.24 -7.47
CA ALA A 137 -7.10 -0.41 -6.69
C ALA A 137 -6.84 1.09 -6.91
N ALA A 138 -5.57 1.52 -6.92
CA ALA A 138 -5.20 2.90 -7.18
C ALA A 138 -5.60 3.37 -8.58
N LYS A 139 -5.49 2.51 -9.61
CA LYS A 139 -5.98 2.80 -10.96
C LYS A 139 -7.49 3.04 -10.98
N ASN A 140 -8.25 2.27 -10.21
CA ASN A 140 -9.71 2.38 -10.15
C ASN A 140 -10.20 3.24 -8.97
N PHE A 141 -9.46 4.28 -8.58
CA PHE A 141 -9.77 5.11 -7.40
C PHE A 141 -11.17 5.75 -7.43
N GLU A 142 -11.74 5.91 -8.63
CA GLU A 142 -13.11 6.39 -8.81
C GLU A 142 -14.14 5.46 -8.17
N ASN A 143 -13.82 4.16 -8.02
CA ASN A 143 -14.70 3.13 -7.46
C ASN A 143 -14.10 2.43 -6.23
N VAL A 144 -12.77 2.46 -6.02
CA VAL A 144 -12.10 1.69 -4.95
C VAL A 144 -11.21 2.61 -4.12
N SER A 145 -11.26 2.46 -2.80
CA SER A 145 -10.33 3.11 -1.87
C SER A 145 -9.14 2.18 -1.62
N ILE A 146 -7.91 2.70 -1.64
CA ILE A 146 -6.68 1.93 -1.39
C ILE A 146 -5.99 2.46 -0.15
N ILE A 147 -5.56 1.61 0.77
CA ILE A 147 -4.74 2.00 1.93
C ILE A 147 -3.48 1.15 1.98
N VAL A 148 -2.32 1.81 1.97
CA VAL A 148 -1.01 1.14 1.95
C VAL A 148 -0.17 1.32 3.22
N SER A 149 -0.64 2.12 4.18
CA SER A 149 0.06 2.41 5.43
C SER A 149 -0.91 2.40 6.61
N PRO A 150 -0.56 1.76 7.75
CA PRO A 150 -1.32 1.83 8.99
C PRO A 150 -1.58 3.26 9.50
N GLU A 151 -0.72 4.23 9.15
CA GLU A 151 -0.89 5.64 9.51
C GLU A 151 -2.19 6.25 8.97
N ASN A 152 -2.74 5.67 7.90
CA ASN A 152 -4.01 6.12 7.32
C ASN A 152 -5.24 5.42 7.92
N TYR A 153 -5.08 4.43 8.81
CA TYR A 153 -6.22 3.74 9.42
C TYR A 153 -7.14 4.68 10.21
N PRO A 154 -6.65 5.65 11.00
CA PRO A 154 -7.53 6.58 11.69
C PRO A 154 -8.42 7.42 10.74
N ASP A 155 -7.86 7.90 9.62
CA ASP A 155 -8.58 8.66 8.58
C ASP A 155 -9.61 7.77 7.85
N LEU A 156 -9.26 6.50 7.59
CA LEU A 156 -10.21 5.52 7.05
C LEU A 156 -11.36 5.27 8.04
N ILE A 157 -11.04 4.96 9.29
CA ILE A 157 -12.01 4.58 10.34
C ILE A 157 -13.01 5.72 10.56
N SER A 158 -12.54 6.97 10.68
CA SER A 158 -13.43 8.13 10.84
C SER A 158 -14.35 8.34 9.64
N SER A 159 -13.94 7.89 8.45
CA SER A 159 -14.70 8.03 7.21
C SER A 159 -15.68 6.89 6.93
N LEU A 160 -15.65 5.79 7.69
CA LEU A 160 -16.53 4.63 7.44
C LEU A 160 -18.02 4.95 7.60
N THR A 161 -18.38 5.82 8.55
CA THR A 161 -19.77 6.17 8.87
C THR A 161 -20.37 7.12 7.84
N GLU A 162 -19.66 8.20 7.52
CA GLU A 162 -20.10 9.22 6.56
C GLU A 162 -19.92 8.79 5.10
N GLY A 163 -19.02 7.85 4.85
CA GLY A 163 -18.57 7.45 3.53
C GLY A 163 -17.37 8.26 3.06
N ILE A 164 -16.59 7.61 2.19
CA ILE A 164 -15.31 8.10 1.70
C ILE A 164 -15.53 9.05 0.52
N THR A 165 -14.88 10.20 0.56
CA THR A 165 -14.94 11.20 -0.52
C THR A 165 -14.01 10.85 -1.68
N ARG A 166 -14.30 11.38 -2.87
CA ARG A 166 -13.42 11.23 -4.03
C ARG A 166 -12.00 11.78 -3.79
N ASP A 167 -11.88 12.89 -3.07
CA ASP A 167 -10.58 13.53 -2.79
C ASP A 167 -9.72 12.67 -1.87
N GLN A 168 -10.32 12.01 -0.87
CA GLN A 168 -9.62 10.99 -0.06
C GLN A 168 -9.13 9.84 -0.92
N LYS A 169 -9.97 9.30 -1.82
CA LYS A 169 -9.57 8.21 -2.73
C LYS A 169 -8.41 8.62 -3.64
N LEU A 170 -8.45 9.83 -4.20
CA LEU A 170 -7.38 10.37 -5.03
C LEU A 170 -6.07 10.54 -4.22
N LYS A 171 -6.15 11.09 -3.01
CA LYS A 171 -5.01 11.22 -2.09
C LYS A 171 -4.38 9.86 -1.82
N TRP A 172 -5.16 8.85 -1.45
CA TRP A 172 -4.62 7.54 -1.14
C TRP A 172 -4.12 6.78 -2.38
N ALA A 173 -4.72 6.99 -3.56
CA ALA A 173 -4.20 6.46 -4.82
C ALA A 173 -2.82 7.05 -5.17
N ALA A 174 -2.61 8.35 -4.94
CA ALA A 174 -1.31 8.98 -5.11
C ALA A 174 -0.25 8.39 -4.14
N GLN A 175 -0.64 8.16 -2.88
CA GLN A 175 0.21 7.47 -1.90
C GLN A 175 0.53 6.03 -2.33
N ALA A 176 -0.44 5.29 -2.85
CA ALA A 176 -0.28 3.92 -3.32
C ALA A 176 0.71 3.80 -4.50
N PHE A 177 0.63 4.69 -5.50
CA PHE A 177 1.61 4.71 -6.59
C PHE A 177 3.00 5.15 -6.11
N SER A 178 3.08 6.08 -5.16
CA SER A 178 4.37 6.49 -4.56
C SER A 178 5.01 5.34 -3.77
N HIS A 179 4.20 4.55 -3.06
CA HIS A 179 4.63 3.39 -2.30
C HIS A 179 5.18 2.28 -3.21
N THR A 180 4.46 1.96 -4.30
CA THR A 180 4.93 0.96 -5.27
C THR A 180 6.15 1.43 -6.06
N ALA A 181 6.21 2.69 -6.49
CA ALA A 181 7.42 3.24 -7.13
C ALA A 181 8.65 3.16 -6.22
N THR A 182 8.47 3.42 -4.92
CA THR A 182 9.53 3.26 -3.92
C THR A 182 9.96 1.81 -3.76
N TYR A 183 9.01 0.88 -3.70
CA TYR A 183 9.28 -0.55 -3.59
C TYR A 183 10.11 -1.06 -4.79
N GLU A 184 9.69 -0.74 -6.01
CA GLU A 184 10.42 -1.09 -7.24
C GLU A 184 11.81 -0.46 -7.28
N ASN A 185 11.96 0.81 -6.87
CA ASN A 185 13.25 1.47 -6.78
C ASN A 185 14.22 0.71 -5.86
N LEU A 186 13.75 0.19 -4.73
CA LEU A 186 14.57 -0.56 -3.78
C LEU A 186 15.03 -1.89 -4.36
N ILE A 187 14.14 -2.61 -5.04
CA ILE A 187 14.46 -3.87 -5.73
C ILE A 187 15.46 -3.64 -6.86
N ALA A 188 15.21 -2.67 -7.73
CA ALA A 188 16.08 -2.35 -8.86
C ALA A 188 17.49 -1.95 -8.40
N ARG A 189 17.60 -1.14 -7.33
CA ARG A 189 18.89 -0.79 -6.73
C ARG A 189 19.61 -2.02 -6.17
N TRP A 190 18.88 -2.92 -5.51
CA TRP A 190 19.47 -4.13 -4.94
C TRP A 190 20.05 -5.03 -6.02
N PHE A 191 19.33 -5.28 -7.11
CA PHE A 191 19.85 -6.03 -8.26
C PHE A 191 21.03 -5.32 -8.96
N SER A 192 20.95 -3.99 -9.12
CA SER A 192 22.03 -3.20 -9.74
C SER A 192 23.34 -3.37 -8.98
N LYS A 193 23.31 -3.36 -7.64
CA LYS A 193 24.49 -3.61 -6.80
C LYS A 193 25.10 -5.01 -6.96
N LYS A 194 24.34 -5.99 -7.44
CA LYS A 194 24.84 -7.37 -7.65
C LYS A 194 25.49 -7.55 -9.02
N THR A 195 25.20 -6.67 -9.95
CA THR A 195 25.70 -6.70 -11.34
C THR A 195 26.78 -5.66 -11.61
N THR A 196 26.85 -4.61 -10.76
CA THR A 196 27.86 -3.55 -10.85
C THR A 196 29.10 -3.94 -10.03
N PRO A 197 30.31 -3.98 -10.62
CA PRO A 197 31.56 -4.12 -9.86
C PRO A 197 31.69 -3.03 -8.80
N GLU A 198 32.31 -3.33 -7.64
CA GLU A 198 32.41 -2.38 -6.52
C GLU A 198 33.09 -1.03 -6.88
N GLN A 199 33.90 -1.03 -7.93
CA GLN A 199 34.67 0.14 -8.37
C GLN A 199 33.90 1.03 -9.36
N ASP A 200 32.76 0.54 -9.86
CA ASP A 200 31.99 1.19 -10.91
C ASP A 200 30.72 1.84 -10.35
N SER A 201 30.21 2.82 -11.09
CA SER A 201 28.86 3.35 -10.85
C SER A 201 27.82 2.47 -11.54
N PRO A 202 26.64 2.23 -10.95
CA PRO A 202 25.62 1.41 -11.58
C PRO A 202 25.03 2.13 -12.81
N ASP A 203 24.65 1.36 -13.83
CA ASP A 203 24.01 1.87 -15.04
C ASP A 203 22.70 2.62 -14.76
N TRP A 204 22.03 2.29 -13.65
CA TRP A 204 20.79 2.92 -13.22
C TRP A 204 20.82 3.28 -11.73
N VAL A 205 20.33 4.48 -11.42
CA VAL A 205 20.14 4.98 -10.05
C VAL A 205 18.73 5.55 -9.92
N GLY A 206 17.99 5.05 -8.92
CA GLY A 206 16.74 5.63 -8.45
C GLY A 206 16.83 6.07 -7.00
N ALA A 207 16.07 7.08 -6.62
CA ALA A 207 15.92 7.49 -5.23
C ALA A 207 14.49 7.96 -4.97
N SER A 208 13.97 7.58 -3.81
CA SER A 208 12.67 8.03 -3.32
C SER A 208 12.84 8.79 -2.02
N PHE A 209 12.12 9.89 -1.90
CA PHE A 209 12.15 10.74 -0.72
C PHE A 209 10.75 11.08 -0.23
N THR A 210 10.59 11.21 1.07
CA THR A 210 9.36 11.70 1.71
C THR A 210 9.57 13.11 2.25
N ARG A 211 8.58 13.99 2.04
CA ARG A 211 8.67 15.36 2.55
C ARG A 211 8.58 15.33 4.08
N SER A 212 9.57 15.89 4.75
CA SER A 212 9.59 16.02 6.20
C SER A 212 8.91 17.30 6.67
N GLN A 213 9.23 18.44 6.04
CA GLN A 213 8.66 19.74 6.38
C GLN A 213 8.77 20.71 5.21
N VAL A 214 7.85 21.67 5.15
CA VAL A 214 7.98 22.86 4.28
C VAL A 214 8.87 23.85 5.00
N LEU A 215 9.85 24.41 4.31
CA LEU A 215 10.76 25.42 4.87
C LEU A 215 10.18 26.81 4.66
N ARG A 216 10.61 27.76 5.50
CA ARG A 216 10.11 29.14 5.45
C ARG A 216 10.36 29.81 4.09
N TYR A 217 11.50 29.53 3.49
CA TYR A 217 11.92 29.94 2.15
C TYR A 217 13.10 29.05 1.70
N GLY A 218 13.49 29.14 0.43
CA GLY A 218 14.68 28.51 -0.14
C GLY A 218 15.96 29.26 0.23
N GLU A 219 16.89 29.42 -0.69
CA GLU A 219 18.09 30.24 -0.40
C GLU A 219 17.73 31.72 -0.16
N ASN A 220 16.71 32.21 -0.86
CA ASN A 220 16.22 33.59 -0.76
C ASN A 220 14.72 33.65 -0.41
N PRO A 221 14.24 34.72 0.25
CA PRO A 221 12.87 34.81 0.77
C PRO A 221 11.72 34.60 -0.23
N HIS A 222 11.95 34.87 -1.52
CA HIS A 222 10.93 34.73 -2.58
C HIS A 222 10.84 33.30 -3.14
N GLN A 223 11.74 32.39 -2.73
CA GLN A 223 11.78 31.01 -3.21
C GLN A 223 11.10 30.09 -2.19
N SER A 224 10.24 29.18 -2.65
CA SER A 224 9.69 28.12 -1.79
C SER A 224 10.65 26.94 -1.67
N ALA A 225 10.67 26.26 -0.53
CA ALA A 225 11.49 25.07 -0.33
C ALA A 225 10.85 24.08 0.65
N ALA A 226 11.31 22.84 0.61
CA ALA A 226 10.93 21.80 1.55
C ALA A 226 12.09 20.84 1.79
N LEU A 227 12.18 20.31 3.00
CA LEU A 227 13.15 19.28 3.38
C LEU A 227 12.54 17.90 3.11
N TYR A 228 13.32 17.05 2.46
CA TYR A 228 12.96 15.68 2.14
C TYR A 228 13.92 14.68 2.81
N LYS A 229 13.40 13.52 3.22
CA LYS A 229 14.15 12.42 3.83
C LYS A 229 14.20 11.24 2.84
N GLY A 230 15.37 10.65 2.65
CA GLY A 230 15.50 9.42 1.87
C GLY A 230 14.84 8.24 2.58
N ILE A 231 14.13 7.39 1.83
CA ILE A 231 13.38 6.24 2.41
C ILE A 231 14.32 5.13 2.92
N SER A 232 15.54 5.06 2.41
CA SER A 232 16.58 4.10 2.81
C SER A 232 17.96 4.75 3.01
N SER A 233 17.98 6.05 3.35
CA SER A 233 19.23 6.78 3.61
C SER A 233 19.71 6.56 5.04
N GLU A 234 21.03 6.50 5.22
CA GLU A 234 21.65 6.62 6.54
C GLU A 234 21.20 7.92 7.24
N LYS A 235 21.26 7.93 8.59
CA LYS A 235 20.90 9.11 9.37
C LYS A 235 21.93 10.20 9.12
N GLY A 236 21.46 11.34 8.61
CA GLY A 236 22.23 12.57 8.43
C GLY A 236 21.43 13.78 8.89
N ILE A 237 21.78 14.96 8.35
CA ILE A 237 21.18 16.23 8.76
C ILE A 237 19.66 16.26 8.54
N ALA A 238 19.16 15.60 7.48
CA ALA A 238 17.73 15.52 7.17
C ALA A 238 16.93 14.75 8.24
N GLN A 239 17.57 13.89 9.03
CA GLN A 239 16.97 13.10 10.11
C GLN A 239 17.30 13.64 11.51
N ALA A 240 17.97 14.79 11.61
CA ALA A 240 18.36 15.37 12.88
C ALA A 240 17.14 15.72 13.75
N LYS A 241 17.25 15.47 15.07
CA LYS A 241 16.26 15.90 16.05
C LYS A 241 16.64 17.29 16.55
N GLN A 242 15.84 18.29 16.22
CA GLN A 242 16.00 19.63 16.78
C GLN A 242 15.54 19.63 18.25
N LEU A 243 16.44 19.96 19.17
CA LEU A 243 16.16 19.96 20.63
C LEU A 243 15.66 21.32 21.14
N SER A 244 15.99 22.42 20.45
CA SER A 244 15.60 23.79 20.79
C SER A 244 15.82 24.74 19.60
N GLY A 245 15.44 26.01 19.76
CA GLY A 245 15.60 27.07 18.76
C GLY A 245 14.44 27.20 17.78
N LYS A 246 14.54 28.18 16.88
CA LYS A 246 13.58 28.41 15.78
C LYS A 246 13.71 27.32 14.71
N GLU A 247 12.66 27.11 13.92
CA GLU A 247 12.72 26.23 12.75
C GLU A 247 13.91 26.55 11.83
N MET A 248 14.56 25.51 11.33
CA MET A 248 15.68 25.61 10.39
C MET A 248 15.25 26.24 9.07
N SER A 249 16.08 27.15 8.54
CA SER A 249 16.01 27.63 7.16
C SER A 249 16.61 26.62 6.17
N TYR A 250 16.57 26.94 4.88
CA TYR A 250 17.31 26.21 3.86
C TYR A 250 18.84 26.35 4.02
N ASN A 251 19.32 27.57 4.26
CA ASN A 251 20.73 27.87 4.60
C ASN A 251 21.04 27.43 6.04
#